data_AF-A0A0Q4GNF2-F1
#
_entry.id   AF-A0A0Q4GNF2-F1
#
_cell.length_a   1.000
_cell.length_b   1.000
_cell.length_c   1.000
_cell.angle_alpha   90.00
_cell.angle_beta   90.00
_cell.angle_gamma   90.00
#
_symmetry.space_group_name_H-M   'P 1'
#
loop_
_entity.id
_entity.type
_entity.pdbx_description
1 polymer ?
#
loop_
_entity_poly.entity_id
_entity_poly.type
_entity_poly.pdbx_seq_one_letter_code
_entity_poly.pdbx_strand_id
1 'polypeptide(L)'
;MNQSELIEKKRRFIKRTYFGVSDNPLDDVNPFDAWDEFLAAKVKDMNWGINPDAIKRSKIRFAYNFNKILDHYSVLLGLDDILVDLDNDAQTNESMINTWADKAIFPGDKTETENKVEEK
;
A
#
# COMPACT_ATOMS: atom_id res chain seq x y z
N MET A 1 -21.54 2.51 10.82
CA MET A 1 -20.09 2.54 11.02
C MET A 1 -19.68 4.01 11.06
N ASN A 2 -19.01 4.44 12.13
CA ASN A 2 -18.51 5.82 12.20
C ASN A 2 -17.24 5.97 11.33
N GLN A 3 -16.78 7.20 11.15
CA GLN A 3 -15.63 7.49 10.28
C GLN A 3 -14.32 6.85 10.78
N SER A 4 -14.10 6.78 12.10
CA SER A 4 -12.88 6.18 12.65
C SER A 4 -12.83 4.67 12.43
N GLU A 5 -13.97 3.97 12.60
CA GLU A 5 -14.10 2.54 12.30
C GLU A 5 -13.87 2.23 10.81
N LEU A 6 -14.33 3.10 9.91
CA LEU A 6 -14.10 2.95 8.47
C LEU A 6 -12.60 3.08 8.15
N ILE A 7 -11.94 4.13 8.66
CA ILE A 7 -10.51 4.36 8.47
C ILE A 7 -9.68 3.19 9.01
N GLU A 8 -10.04 2.69 10.20
CA GLU A 8 -9.36 1.55 10.79
C GLU A 8 -9.49 0.29 9.93
N LYS A 9 -10.68 0.03 9.34
CA LYS A 9 -10.86 -1.10 8.42
C LYS A 9 -10.01 -0.96 7.16
N LYS A 10 -9.93 0.24 6.56
CA LYS A 10 -9.07 0.51 5.41
C LYS A 10 -7.61 0.25 5.73
N ARG A 11 -7.12 0.79 6.85
CA ARG A 11 -5.75 0.55 7.33
C ARG A 11 -5.47 -0.92 7.57
N ARG A 12 -6.38 -1.65 8.22
CA ARG A 12 -6.24 -3.10 8.43
C ARG A 12 -6.18 -3.87 7.10
N PHE A 13 -6.96 -3.48 6.10
CA PHE A 13 -6.93 -4.09 4.78
C PHE A 13 -5.58 -3.85 4.09
N ILE A 14 -5.20 -2.58 3.90
CA ILE A 14 -3.92 -2.20 3.27
C ILE A 14 -2.75 -2.87 3.97
N LYS A 15 -2.74 -2.86 5.31
CA LYS A 15 -1.76 -3.53 6.13
C LYS A 15 -1.62 -5.01 5.78
N ARG A 16 -2.73 -5.77 5.83
CA ARG A 16 -2.79 -7.22 5.51
C ARG A 16 -2.30 -7.51 4.11
N THR A 17 -2.74 -6.71 3.14
CA THR A 17 -2.36 -6.88 1.74
C THR A 17 -0.89 -6.58 1.54
N TYR A 18 -0.34 -5.51 2.12
CA TYR A 18 1.07 -5.18 1.99
C TYR A 18 1.94 -6.31 2.55
N PHE A 19 1.73 -6.69 3.81
CA PHE A 19 2.51 -7.77 4.43
C PHE A 19 2.44 -9.08 3.62
N GLY A 20 1.23 -9.47 3.20
CA GLY A 20 1.04 -10.71 2.43
C GLY A 20 1.67 -10.67 1.03
N VAL A 21 1.72 -9.52 0.37
CA VAL A 21 2.44 -9.37 -0.91
C VAL A 21 3.94 -9.34 -0.69
N SER A 22 4.42 -8.68 0.36
CA SER A 22 5.84 -8.62 0.66
C SER A 22 6.44 -9.97 1.08
N ASP A 23 5.60 -10.86 1.62
CA ASP A 23 5.93 -12.24 2.01
C ASP A 23 5.67 -13.26 0.86
N ASN A 24 5.21 -12.79 -0.31
CA ASN A 24 4.99 -13.65 -1.46
C ASN A 24 6.35 -14.15 -2.00
N PRO A 25 6.54 -15.45 -2.27
CA PRO A 25 7.80 -15.99 -2.80
C PRO A 25 8.32 -15.35 -4.10
N LEU A 26 7.46 -14.68 -4.87
CA LEU A 26 7.84 -13.96 -6.09
C LEU A 26 8.48 -12.59 -5.82
N ASP A 27 8.18 -12.00 -4.67
CA ASP A 27 8.76 -10.74 -4.22
C ASP A 27 9.78 -10.98 -3.10
N ASP A 28 9.38 -11.69 -2.04
CA ASP A 28 10.19 -12.13 -0.89
C ASP A 28 11.04 -11.00 -0.32
N VAL A 29 10.38 -9.86 -0.09
CA VAL A 29 11.01 -8.62 0.37
C VAL A 29 10.79 -8.40 1.86
N ASN A 30 9.99 -9.22 2.54
CA ASN A 30 9.71 -9.10 3.97
C ASN A 30 10.66 -9.97 4.82
N PRO A 31 11.60 -9.39 5.58
CA PRO A 31 12.45 -10.16 6.50
C PRO A 31 11.79 -10.42 7.87
N PHE A 32 10.55 -9.97 8.10
CA PHE A 32 9.91 -9.96 9.41
C PHE A 32 8.76 -10.97 9.50
N ASP A 33 8.81 -11.83 10.52
CA ASP A 33 7.72 -12.78 10.83
C ASP A 33 6.58 -12.12 11.62
N ALA A 34 6.87 -11.03 12.33
CA ALA A 34 5.94 -10.36 13.23
C ALA A 34 5.44 -9.02 12.68
N TRP A 35 4.14 -8.76 12.89
CA TRP A 35 3.49 -7.51 12.48
C TRP A 35 4.13 -6.27 13.10
N ASP A 36 4.40 -6.30 14.41
CA ASP A 36 4.88 -5.10 15.13
C ASP A 36 6.29 -4.71 14.68
N GLU A 37 7.14 -5.71 14.40
CA GLU A 37 8.48 -5.50 13.84
C GLU A 37 8.39 -4.93 12.42
N PHE A 38 7.57 -5.54 11.56
CA PHE A 38 7.33 -5.05 10.22
C PHE A 38 6.82 -3.60 10.20
N LEU A 39 5.86 -3.25 11.05
CA LEU A 39 5.26 -1.92 11.10
C LEU A 39 6.26 -0.85 11.57
N ALA A 40 7.11 -1.20 12.54
CA ALA A 40 8.13 -0.31 13.08
C ALA A 40 9.35 -0.17 12.16
N ALA A 41 9.60 -1.16 11.29
CA ALA A 41 10.70 -1.15 10.34
C ALA A 41 10.56 -0.02 9.31
N LYS A 42 11.70 0.51 8.87
CA LYS A 42 11.74 1.46 7.77
C LYS A 42 11.65 0.74 6.44
N VAL A 43 11.20 1.44 5.41
CA VAL A 43 11.14 0.88 4.05
C VAL A 43 12.49 0.30 3.64
N LYS A 44 13.61 0.98 3.94
CA LYS A 44 14.95 0.48 3.61
C LYS A 44 15.37 -0.81 4.32
N ASP A 45 14.70 -1.17 5.41
CA ASP A 45 15.06 -2.34 6.23
C ASP A 45 14.46 -3.63 5.66
N MET A 46 13.66 -3.52 4.59
CA MET A 46 13.12 -4.65 3.81
C MET A 46 14.18 -5.23 2.84
N ASN A 47 14.01 -6.47 2.40
CA ASN A 47 14.93 -7.21 1.53
C ASN A 47 14.81 -6.81 0.05
N TRP A 48 14.93 -5.52 -0.30
CA TRP A 48 14.78 -5.05 -1.68
C TRP A 48 15.91 -5.50 -2.63
N GLY A 49 17.09 -5.82 -2.11
CA GLY A 49 18.24 -6.28 -2.89
C GLY A 49 19.56 -5.66 -2.44
N ILE A 50 20.66 -6.11 -3.05
CA ILE A 50 22.03 -5.81 -2.59
C ILE A 50 22.61 -4.54 -3.24
N ASN A 51 22.13 -4.16 -4.43
CA ASN A 51 22.63 -3.00 -5.18
C ASN A 51 21.50 -2.07 -5.64
N PRO A 52 21.80 -0.81 -5.97
CA PRO A 52 20.76 0.19 -6.29
C PRO A 52 19.81 -0.22 -7.43
N ASP A 53 20.34 -0.86 -8.48
CA ASP A 53 19.52 -1.30 -9.61
C ASP A 53 18.58 -2.45 -9.23
N ALA A 54 19.05 -3.39 -8.40
CA ALA A 54 18.23 -4.47 -7.87
C ALA A 54 17.13 -3.92 -6.96
N ILE A 55 17.48 -3.01 -6.04
CA ILE A 55 16.53 -2.35 -5.13
C ILE A 55 15.43 -1.66 -5.94
N LYS A 56 15.81 -0.85 -6.94
CA LYS A 56 14.86 -0.14 -7.80
C LYS A 56 13.92 -1.11 -8.53
N ARG A 57 14.46 -2.18 -9.14
CA ARG A 57 13.63 -3.19 -9.82
C ARG A 57 12.68 -3.91 -8.87
N SER A 58 13.13 -4.27 -7.68
CA SER A 58 12.30 -4.94 -6.67
C SER A 58 11.17 -4.05 -6.17
N LYS A 59 11.45 -2.78 -5.85
CA LYS A 59 10.42 -1.80 -5.45
C LYS A 59 9.38 -1.59 -6.56
N ILE A 60 9.82 -1.47 -7.82
CA ILE A 60 8.91 -1.37 -8.98
C ILE A 60 8.04 -2.62 -9.12
N ARG A 61 8.65 -3.81 -9.09
CA ARG A 61 7.91 -5.09 -9.20
C ARG A 61 6.89 -5.24 -8.08
N PHE A 62 7.31 -5.01 -6.84
CA PHE A 62 6.44 -5.05 -5.68
C PHE A 62 5.27 -4.06 -5.83
N ALA A 63 5.52 -2.81 -6.24
CA ALA A 63 4.48 -1.81 -6.44
C ALA A 63 3.42 -2.27 -7.45
N TYR A 64 3.85 -2.83 -8.58
CA TYR A 64 2.94 -3.40 -9.59
C TYR A 64 2.12 -4.58 -9.04
N ASN A 65 2.76 -5.50 -8.32
CA ASN A 65 2.08 -6.66 -7.76
C ASN A 65 1.06 -6.24 -6.69
N PHE A 66 1.47 -5.37 -5.78
CA PHE A 66 0.61 -4.81 -4.74
C PHE A 66 -0.59 -4.09 -5.35
N ASN A 67 -0.37 -3.22 -6.34
CA ASN A 67 -1.44 -2.51 -7.05
C ASN A 67 -2.42 -3.46 -7.75
N LYS A 68 -1.94 -4.51 -8.42
CA LYS A 68 -2.81 -5.55 -9.01
C LYS A 68 -3.67 -6.28 -7.99
N ILE A 69 -3.14 -6.53 -6.79
CA ILE A 69 -3.93 -7.14 -5.72
C ILE A 69 -5.00 -6.15 -5.23
N LEU A 70 -4.69 -4.86 -5.09
CA LEU A 70 -5.70 -3.85 -4.74
C LEU A 70 -6.81 -3.77 -5.80
N ASP A 71 -6.45 -3.76 -7.09
CA ASP A 71 -7.41 -3.77 -8.21
C ASP A 71 -8.34 -4.99 -8.16
N HIS A 72 -7.82 -6.17 -7.80
CA HIS A 72 -8.63 -7.38 -7.63
C HIS A 72 -9.75 -7.20 -6.60
N TYR A 73 -9.52 -6.39 -5.56
CA TYR A 73 -10.53 -6.02 -4.55
C TYR A 73 -11.27 -4.72 -4.88
N SER A 74 -11.09 -4.18 -6.09
CA SER A 74 -11.66 -2.89 -6.52
C SER A 74 -11.28 -1.73 -5.61
N VAL A 75 -10.08 -1.79 -5.01
CA VAL A 75 -9.48 -0.70 -4.23
C VAL A 75 -8.57 0.10 -5.14
N LEU A 76 -8.90 1.37 -5.39
CA LEU A 76 -8.10 2.24 -6.23
C LEU A 76 -7.06 2.96 -5.39
N LEU A 77 -5.78 2.75 -5.72
CA LEU A 77 -4.65 3.49 -5.19
C LEU A 77 -3.69 3.75 -6.36
N GLY A 78 -3.24 4.99 -6.52
CA GLY A 78 -2.34 5.35 -7.62
C GLY A 78 -1.03 4.55 -7.54
N LEU A 79 -0.60 3.96 -8.65
CA LEU A 79 0.70 3.28 -8.71
C LEU A 79 1.85 4.24 -8.38
N ASP A 80 1.77 5.47 -8.87
CA ASP A 80 2.78 6.51 -8.59
C ASP A 80 2.84 6.86 -7.09
N ASP A 81 1.72 6.85 -6.38
CA ASP A 81 1.69 7.06 -4.93
C ASP A 81 2.44 5.94 -4.19
N ILE A 82 2.24 4.69 -4.61
CA ILE A 82 2.94 3.53 -4.06
C ILE A 82 4.45 3.66 -4.31
N LEU A 83 4.85 4.02 -5.54
CA LEU A 83 6.26 4.16 -5.92
C LEU A 83 6.96 5.29 -5.16
N VAL A 84 6.32 6.45 -5.03
CA VAL A 84 6.86 7.59 -4.28
C VAL A 84 7.10 7.22 -2.82
N ASP A 85 6.15 6.54 -2.19
CA ASP A 85 6.29 6.13 -0.80
C ASP A 85 7.37 5.06 -0.63
N LEU A 86 7.46 4.09 -1.55
CA LEU A 86 8.52 3.08 -1.52
C LEU A 86 9.92 3.67 -1.72
N ASP A 87 10.07 4.82 -2.38
CA ASP A 87 11.37 5.47 -2.56
C ASP A 87 11.84 6.23 -1.30
N ASN A 88 10.94 6.48 -0.34
CA ASN A 88 11.28 7.14 0.91
C ASN A 88 11.81 6.13 1.95
N ASP A 89 13.10 5.83 1.88
CA ASP A 89 13.81 4.89 2.76
C ASP A 89 13.76 5.23 4.25
N ALA A 90 13.42 6.46 4.63
CA ALA A 90 13.38 6.90 6.03
C ALA A 90 12.03 6.64 6.71
N GLN A 91 10.95 6.46 5.95
CA GLN A 91 9.62 6.25 6.52
C GLN A 91 9.42 4.83 7.03
N THR A 92 8.56 4.67 8.04
CA THR A 92 8.15 3.35 8.51
C THR A 92 7.08 2.74 7.62
N ASN A 93 6.99 1.41 7.62
CA ASN A 93 5.91 0.72 6.92
C ASN A 93 4.52 1.13 7.46
N GLU A 94 4.39 1.38 8.76
CA GLU A 94 3.13 1.89 9.34
C GLU A 94 2.74 3.27 8.78
N SER A 95 3.69 4.20 8.69
CA SER A 95 3.46 5.52 8.12
C SER A 95 2.96 5.41 6.67
N MET A 96 3.62 4.58 5.87
CA MET A 96 3.26 4.32 4.48
C MET A 96 1.86 3.71 4.35
N ILE A 97 1.52 2.71 5.18
CA ILE A 97 0.18 2.12 5.23
C ILE A 97 -0.89 3.15 5.53
N ASN A 98 -0.63 4.06 6.48
CA ASN A 98 -1.57 5.11 6.83
C ASN A 98 -1.79 6.06 5.65
N THR A 99 -0.70 6.51 4.99
CA THR A 99 -0.77 7.33 3.78
C THR A 99 -1.59 6.66 2.68
N TRP A 100 -1.32 5.37 2.40
CA TRP A 100 -2.05 4.62 1.39
C TRP A 100 -3.52 4.42 1.74
N ALA A 101 -3.84 4.13 3.00
CA ALA A 101 -5.22 3.96 3.45
C ALA A 101 -6.04 5.26 3.37
N ASP A 102 -5.39 6.41 3.58
CA ASP A 102 -6.03 7.72 3.49
C ASP A 102 -6.24 8.15 2.01
N LYS A 103 -5.36 7.73 1.10
CA LYS A 103 -5.47 7.99 -0.36
C LYS A 103 -6.37 6.99 -1.10
N ALA A 104 -6.43 5.74 -0.64
CA ALA A 104 -7.11 4.68 -1.35
C ALA A 104 -8.63 4.85 -1.33
N ILE A 105 -9.25 4.63 -2.49
CA ILE A 105 -10.70 4.63 -2.68
C ILE A 105 -11.18 3.18 -2.65
N PHE A 106 -12.00 2.84 -1.66
CA PHE A 106 -12.55 1.51 -1.45
C PHE A 106 -13.95 1.38 -2.06
N PRO A 107 -14.39 0.16 -2.40
CA PRO A 107 -15.76 -0.08 -2.83
C PRO A 107 -16.76 0.44 -1.78
N GLY A 108 -17.69 1.28 -2.22
CA GLY A 108 -18.71 1.86 -1.34
C GLY A 108 -18.25 3.11 -0.58
N ASP A 109 -17.01 3.57 -0.75
CA ASP A 109 -16.73 4.99 -0.55
C ASP A 109 -17.65 5.74 -1.50
N LYS A 110 -18.53 6.60 -0.96
CA LYS A 110 -19.39 7.44 -1.79
C LYS A 110 -18.48 8.34 -2.60
N THR A 111 -18.21 7.98 -3.85
CA THR A 111 -17.67 8.89 -4.84
C THR A 111 -18.74 9.94 -5.05
N GLU A 112 -18.60 11.13 -4.45
CA GLU A 112 -19.41 12.31 -4.76
C GLU A 112 -19.09 12.83 -6.18
N THR A 113 -19.12 11.95 -7.18
CA THR A 113 -18.58 12.25 -8.50
C THR A 113 -19.50 11.82 -9.63
N GLU A 114 -20.81 11.67 -9.37
CA GLU A 114 -21.82 11.53 -10.41
C GLU A 114 -23.15 12.13 -9.90
N ASN A 115 -23.27 13.46 -9.96
CA ASN A 115 -24.53 14.24 -10.07
C ASN A 115 -24.23 15.74 -10.24
N LYS A 116 -23.33 16.06 -11.18
CA LYS A 116 -23.25 17.39 -11.81
C LYS A 116 -23.23 17.28 -13.32
N VAL A 117 -24.14 16.46 -13.85
CA VAL A 117 -24.56 16.57 -15.24
C VAL A 117 -26.07 16.78 -15.18
N GLU A 118 -26.51 17.85 -15.84
CA GLU A 118 -27.89 18.31 -16.00
C GLU A 118 -28.53 19.04 -14.82
N GLU A 119 -28.28 20.35 -14.74
CA GLU A 119 -29.39 21.30 -14.63
C GLU A 119 -29.19 22.48 -15.60
N LYS A 120 -29.96 22.40 -16.69
CA LYS A 120 -30.56 23.46 -17.53
C LYS A 120 -29.68 24.36 -18.39
#